data_AF-A0A7S1CSG0-F1
#
_entry.id   AF-A0A7S1CSG0-F1
#
_cell.length_a   1.000
_cell.length_b   1.000
_cell.length_c   1.000
_cell.angle_alpha   90.00
_cell.angle_beta   90.00
_cell.angle_gamma   90.00
#
_symmetry.space_group_name_H-M   'P 1'
#
loop_
_entity.id
_entity.type
_entity.pdbx_description
1 polymer ?
#
loop_
_entity_poly.entity_id
_entity_poly.type
_entity_poly.pdbx_seq_one_letter_code
_entity_poly.pdbx_strand_id
1 'polypeptide(L)'
;MKVKKGQNIRSEGRSRVFLPIMQEIGFEDCDYISQEDNWQFWTNTFGNGTFHGMKMELHVPCRNRLDHLMSQCNFRGKKIACDAKTDEELFKSVKECFVFLLDRYDHALLKHFDVRCFDFKKQFNDYTSYMSDILQTRRFQSTPYVKRDTNRPRNKANECIWENRAVLEKIDKYLLETVPYYQFCNDCMGSENEITATVAEYNNE
;
A
#
# COMPACT_ATOMS: atom_id res chain seq x y z
N MET A 1 25.61 -28.55 -9.64
CA MET A 1 26.03 -27.18 -10.03
C MET A 1 26.74 -26.54 -8.85
N LYS A 2 28.03 -26.21 -8.98
CA LYS A 2 28.85 -25.68 -7.87
C LYS A 2 28.64 -24.17 -7.75
N VAL A 3 28.03 -23.72 -6.65
CA VAL A 3 27.88 -22.29 -6.34
C VAL A 3 29.25 -21.75 -5.91
N LYS A 4 29.75 -20.73 -6.63
CA LYS A 4 30.98 -20.02 -6.29
C LYS A 4 30.80 -19.28 -4.95
N LYS A 5 31.53 -19.71 -3.92
CA LYS A 5 31.85 -18.91 -2.73
C LYS A 5 32.69 -17.71 -3.16
N GLY A 6 32.29 -16.49 -2.80
CA GLY A 6 33.17 -15.33 -2.91
C GLY A 6 32.56 -14.02 -3.42
N GLN A 7 31.25 -13.82 -3.35
CA GLN A 7 30.72 -12.46 -3.31
C GLN A 7 30.46 -12.10 -1.86
N ASN A 8 31.05 -10.98 -1.41
CA ASN A 8 30.60 -10.25 -0.23
C ASN A 8 29.15 -9.84 -0.46
N ILE A 9 28.22 -10.76 -0.22
CA ILE A 9 26.83 -10.41 -0.01
C ILE A 9 26.90 -9.58 1.27
N ARG A 10 26.66 -8.26 1.17
CA ARG A 10 26.22 -7.47 2.33
C ARG A 10 24.93 -8.15 2.79
N SER A 11 25.08 -9.16 3.64
CA SER A 11 24.07 -10.17 3.95
C SER A 11 23.08 -9.61 4.94
N GLU A 12 22.30 -8.67 4.44
CA GLU A 12 21.31 -7.95 5.19
C GLU A 12 20.12 -7.72 4.25
N GLY A 13 19.63 -8.82 3.67
CA GLY A 13 18.54 -8.82 2.71
C GLY A 13 17.21 -8.55 3.40
N ARG A 14 16.39 -7.65 2.81
CA ARG A 14 15.01 -7.38 3.21
C ARG A 14 14.05 -8.57 2.98
N SER A 15 14.58 -9.77 2.79
CA SER A 15 13.89 -11.01 2.40
C SER A 15 12.95 -10.87 1.19
N ARG A 16 13.06 -9.80 0.39
CA ARG A 16 12.31 -9.66 -0.87
C ARG A 16 12.97 -10.54 -1.92
N VAL A 17 12.20 -11.43 -2.52
CA VAL A 17 12.62 -12.12 -3.74
C VAL A 17 12.61 -11.08 -4.86
N PHE A 18 13.68 -11.04 -5.65
CA PHE A 18 13.77 -10.09 -6.75
C PHE A 18 12.75 -10.46 -7.84
N LEU A 19 12.08 -9.50 -8.47
CA LEU A 19 10.96 -9.77 -9.39
C LEU A 19 11.31 -10.78 -10.51
N PRO A 20 12.45 -10.67 -11.21
CA PRO A 20 12.88 -11.70 -12.17
C PRO A 20 12.97 -13.12 -11.59
N ILE A 21 13.39 -13.24 -10.32
CA ILE A 21 13.45 -14.54 -9.64
C ILE A 21 12.02 -15.02 -9.31
N MET A 22 11.12 -14.13 -8.90
CA MET A 22 9.70 -14.49 -8.70
C MET A 22 9.06 -14.96 -10.01
N GLN A 23 9.35 -14.28 -11.13
CA GLN A 23 8.86 -14.66 -12.45
C GLN A 23 9.45 -15.99 -12.94
N GLU A 24 10.72 -16.28 -12.61
CA GLU A 24 11.37 -17.55 -12.95
C GLU A 24 10.82 -18.73 -12.13
N ILE A 25 10.59 -18.52 -10.83
CA ILE A 25 10.02 -19.54 -9.93
C ILE A 25 8.53 -19.75 -10.20
N GLY A 26 7.82 -18.70 -10.60
CA GLY A 26 6.39 -18.69 -10.74
C GLY A 26 5.66 -18.31 -9.44
N PHE A 27 4.34 -18.37 -9.48
CA PHE A 27 3.44 -18.00 -8.39
C PHE A 27 2.56 -19.17 -7.91
N GLU A 28 2.74 -20.36 -8.49
CA GLU A 28 1.94 -21.57 -8.32
C GLU A 28 1.89 -22.06 -6.87
N ASP A 29 3.00 -21.90 -6.15
CA ASP A 29 3.16 -22.31 -4.75
C ASP A 29 2.99 -21.13 -3.76
N CYS A 30 2.35 -20.03 -4.18
CA CYS A 30 2.17 -18.84 -3.33
C CYS A 30 0.73 -18.71 -2.81
N ASP A 31 0.53 -18.82 -1.50
CA ASP A 31 -0.74 -18.47 -0.84
C ASP A 31 -0.97 -16.94 -0.80
N TYR A 32 0.09 -16.15 -0.95
CA TYR A 32 0.03 -14.70 -0.90
C TYR A 32 1.17 -14.05 -1.70
N ILE A 33 0.80 -13.07 -2.51
CA ILE A 33 1.74 -12.33 -3.36
C ILE A 33 1.70 -10.87 -2.92
N SER A 34 2.83 -10.38 -2.40
CA SER A 34 3.01 -8.96 -2.07
C SER A 34 4.01 -8.35 -3.04
N GLN A 35 3.51 -7.54 -3.96
CA GLN A 35 4.34 -6.87 -4.95
C GLN A 35 3.96 -5.37 -5.04
N GLU A 36 4.96 -4.52 -4.87
CA GLU A 36 4.82 -3.06 -4.94
C GLU A 36 5.13 -2.54 -6.35
N ASP A 37 4.29 -2.91 -7.32
CA ASP A 37 4.45 -2.54 -8.73
C ASP A 37 3.23 -1.81 -9.27
N ASN A 38 3.31 -1.37 -10.53
CA ASN A 38 2.21 -0.70 -11.21
C ASN A 38 0.98 -1.59 -11.32
N TRP A 39 -0.22 -1.01 -11.36
CA TRP A 39 -1.46 -1.80 -11.39
C TRP A 39 -1.52 -2.75 -12.59
N GLN A 40 -0.87 -2.41 -13.71
CA GLN A 40 -0.81 -3.26 -14.90
C GLN A 40 -0.05 -4.57 -14.66
N PHE A 41 0.85 -4.63 -13.67
CA PHE A 41 1.50 -5.89 -13.29
C PHE A 41 0.43 -6.95 -12.97
N TRP A 42 -0.57 -6.58 -12.17
CA TRP A 42 -1.62 -7.50 -11.75
C TRP A 42 -2.50 -7.93 -12.93
N THR A 43 -2.91 -7.01 -13.79
CA THR A 43 -3.73 -7.37 -14.97
C THR A 43 -2.94 -8.14 -16.02
N ASN A 44 -1.66 -7.84 -16.22
CA ASN A 44 -0.84 -8.55 -17.20
C ASN A 44 -0.47 -9.96 -16.73
N THR A 45 -0.35 -10.17 -15.41
CA THR A 45 0.04 -11.45 -14.83
C THR A 45 -1.17 -12.32 -14.49
N PHE A 46 -2.29 -11.72 -14.07
CA PHE A 46 -3.46 -12.44 -13.52
C PHE A 46 -4.82 -11.93 -14.07
N GLY A 47 -4.83 -11.22 -15.21
CA GLY A 47 -5.96 -10.37 -15.64
C GLY A 47 -7.29 -11.03 -16.00
N ASN A 48 -7.39 -12.35 -15.98
CA ASN A 48 -8.68 -13.05 -16.01
C ASN A 48 -9.29 -13.21 -14.61
N GLY A 49 -8.69 -12.60 -13.57
CA GLY A 49 -9.14 -12.71 -12.18
C GLY A 49 -8.94 -14.10 -11.58
N THR A 50 -8.28 -15.00 -12.30
CA THR A 50 -8.12 -16.39 -11.89
C THR A 50 -6.71 -16.90 -12.18
N PHE A 51 -6.08 -17.52 -11.19
CA PHE A 51 -4.76 -18.12 -11.35
C PHE A 51 -4.88 -19.64 -11.15
N HIS A 52 -4.58 -20.42 -12.20
CA HIS A 52 -4.84 -21.86 -12.24
C HIS A 52 -6.29 -22.27 -11.87
N GLY A 53 -7.27 -21.46 -12.27
CA GLY A 53 -8.69 -21.69 -11.97
C GLY A 53 -9.13 -21.25 -10.57
N MET A 54 -8.21 -20.75 -9.73
CA MET A 54 -8.54 -20.15 -8.43
C MET A 54 -8.84 -18.67 -8.60
N LYS A 55 -9.95 -18.19 -8.03
CA LYS A 55 -10.29 -16.76 -8.02
C LYS A 55 -9.26 -15.99 -7.19
N MET A 56 -8.75 -14.90 -7.74
CA MET A 56 -7.81 -13.99 -7.08
C MET A 56 -8.57 -12.87 -6.35
N GLU A 57 -8.16 -12.59 -5.12
CA GLU A 57 -8.61 -11.45 -4.32
C GLU A 57 -7.43 -10.50 -4.07
N LEU A 58 -7.64 -9.20 -4.29
CA LEU A 58 -6.64 -8.15 -4.06
C LEU A 58 -6.97 -7.37 -2.79
N HIS A 59 -6.04 -7.34 -1.84
CA HIS A 59 -6.21 -6.62 -0.58
C HIS A 59 -5.45 -5.28 -0.63
N VAL A 60 -6.18 -4.18 -0.66
CA VAL A 60 -5.61 -2.83 -0.76
C VAL A 60 -5.51 -2.19 0.63
N PRO A 61 -4.29 -1.88 1.13
CA PRO A 61 -4.13 -1.19 2.40
C PRO A 61 -4.58 0.26 2.27
N CYS A 62 -5.65 0.66 2.96
CA CYS A 62 -6.14 2.03 2.94
C CYS A 62 -5.50 2.88 4.04
N ARG A 63 -5.02 4.06 3.65
CA ARG A 63 -4.30 5.00 4.53
C ARG A 63 -5.04 6.34 4.59
N ASN A 64 -4.88 7.05 5.70
CA ASN A 64 -5.32 8.44 5.77
C ASN A 64 -4.60 9.27 4.69
N ARG A 65 -5.38 9.97 3.85
CA ARG A 65 -4.90 10.66 2.64
C ARG A 65 -3.79 11.67 2.93
N LEU A 66 -4.00 12.53 3.92
CA LEU A 66 -3.07 13.59 4.30
C LEU A 66 -1.81 13.02 4.95
N ASP A 67 -1.97 12.06 5.87
CA ASP A 67 -0.82 11.40 6.50
C ASP A 67 0.03 10.63 5.47
N HIS A 68 -0.64 9.98 4.49
CA HIS A 68 0.03 9.30 3.40
C HIS A 68 0.76 10.27 2.47
N LEU A 69 0.13 11.38 2.06
CA LEU A 69 0.77 12.43 1.27
C LEU A 69 2.04 12.94 1.95
N MET A 70 1.95 13.30 3.23
CA MET A 70 3.11 13.84 3.97
C MET A 70 4.21 12.82 4.17
N SER A 71 3.87 11.53 4.29
CA SER A 71 4.85 10.45 4.26
C SER A 71 5.61 10.40 2.92
N GLN A 72 4.91 10.57 1.80
CA GLN A 72 5.53 10.62 0.47
C GLN A 72 6.36 11.91 0.28
N CYS A 73 5.88 13.06 0.76
CA CYS A 73 6.67 14.30 0.78
C CYS A 73 7.98 14.11 1.54
N ASN A 74 7.95 13.51 2.73
CA ASN A 74 9.13 13.21 3.53
C ASN A 74 10.11 12.29 2.80
N PHE A 75 9.60 11.23 2.14
CA PHE A 75 10.43 10.36 1.32
C PHE A 75 11.11 11.11 0.16
N ARG A 76 10.39 12.03 -0.49
CA ARG A 76 10.89 12.85 -1.61
C ARG A 76 11.73 14.05 -1.18
N GLY A 77 11.78 14.37 0.11
CA GLY A 77 12.38 15.61 0.61
C GLY A 77 11.67 16.87 0.10
N LYS A 78 10.35 16.79 -0.11
CA LYS A 78 9.51 17.87 -0.63
C LYS A 78 8.65 18.46 0.49
N LYS A 79 8.22 19.71 0.29
CA LYS A 79 7.33 20.44 1.20
C LYS A 79 6.14 20.97 0.41
N ILE A 80 4.99 21.05 1.07
CA ILE A 80 3.79 21.67 0.54
C ILE A 80 3.91 23.19 0.67
N ALA A 81 3.52 23.93 -0.37
CA ALA A 81 3.49 25.39 -0.38
C ALA A 81 2.21 25.89 0.32
N CYS A 82 2.17 25.84 1.65
CA CYS A 82 0.98 26.23 2.43
C CYS A 82 0.64 27.74 2.35
N ASP A 83 1.57 28.56 1.90
CA ASP A 83 1.46 30.01 1.68
C ASP A 83 1.26 30.36 0.19
N ALA A 84 0.99 29.36 -0.66
CA ALA A 84 0.73 29.53 -2.07
C ALA A 84 -0.40 30.56 -2.31
N LYS A 85 -0.20 31.42 -3.31
CA LYS A 85 -1.16 32.48 -3.64
C LYS A 85 -2.31 31.96 -4.51
N THR A 86 -2.10 30.83 -5.17
CA THR A 86 -3.08 30.21 -6.06
C THR A 86 -3.19 28.71 -5.79
N ASP A 87 -4.34 28.14 -6.16
CA ASP A 87 -4.59 26.71 -6.03
C ASP A 87 -3.69 25.89 -6.96
N GLU A 88 -3.33 26.45 -8.12
CA GLU A 88 -2.40 25.82 -9.05
C GLU A 88 -1.01 25.62 -8.42
N GLU A 89 -0.48 26.64 -7.74
CA GLU A 89 0.81 26.58 -7.04
C GLU A 89 0.74 25.55 -5.90
N LEU A 90 -0.34 25.58 -5.11
CA LEU A 90 -0.56 24.62 -4.03
C LEU A 90 -0.58 23.18 -4.56
N PHE A 91 -1.41 22.88 -5.56
CA PHE A 91 -1.57 21.53 -6.09
C PHE A 91 -0.35 21.06 -6.88
N LYS A 92 0.42 21.97 -7.48
CA LYS A 92 1.73 21.64 -8.05
C LYS A 92 2.67 21.10 -6.95
N SER A 93 2.76 21.78 -5.80
CA SER A 93 3.59 21.31 -4.68
C SER A 93 3.14 19.95 -4.12
N VAL A 94 1.82 19.69 -4.11
CA VAL A 94 1.25 18.38 -3.74
C VAL A 94 1.70 17.28 -4.69
N LYS A 95 1.61 17.51 -6.01
CA LYS A 95 2.01 16.53 -7.02
C LYS A 95 3.50 16.18 -6.97
N GLU A 96 4.35 17.13 -6.60
CA GLU A 96 5.80 16.86 -6.44
C GLU A 96 6.12 15.83 -5.35
N CYS A 97 5.21 15.64 -4.39
CA CYS A 97 5.33 14.64 -3.36
C CYS A 97 4.96 13.23 -3.81
N PHE A 98 4.23 13.05 -4.93
CA PHE A 98 3.72 11.73 -5.31
C PHE A 98 4.86 10.74 -5.63
N VAL A 99 4.75 9.54 -5.08
CA VAL A 99 5.68 8.42 -5.27
C VAL A 99 4.88 7.22 -5.73
N PHE A 100 4.79 7.01 -7.04
CA PHE A 100 4.02 5.92 -7.64
C PHE A 100 2.53 5.88 -7.24
N LEU A 101 2.02 6.97 -6.65
CA LEU A 101 0.66 7.05 -6.10
C LEU A 101 -0.41 6.88 -7.18
N LEU A 102 -0.10 7.34 -8.40
CA LEU A 102 -0.98 7.26 -9.56
C LEU A 102 -0.74 5.99 -10.39
N ASP A 103 0.35 5.27 -10.14
CA ASP A 103 0.79 4.15 -10.98
C ASP A 103 0.43 2.79 -10.38
N ARG A 104 0.35 2.68 -9.05
CA ARG A 104 0.17 1.41 -8.33
C ARG A 104 -1.28 0.93 -8.20
N TYR A 105 -2.26 1.80 -8.43
CA TYR A 105 -3.67 1.46 -8.33
C TYR A 105 -4.48 2.19 -9.41
N ASP A 106 -5.41 1.46 -10.01
CA ASP A 106 -6.41 2.00 -10.93
C ASP A 106 -7.73 1.23 -10.76
N HIS A 107 -8.86 1.90 -10.93
CA HIS A 107 -10.20 1.27 -10.87
C HIS A 107 -10.40 0.18 -11.92
N ALA A 108 -9.57 0.13 -12.97
CA ALA A 108 -9.52 -1.00 -13.90
C ALA A 108 -9.35 -2.34 -13.20
N LEU A 109 -8.68 -2.40 -12.05
CA LEU A 109 -8.52 -3.62 -11.25
C LEU A 109 -9.88 -4.21 -10.83
N LEU A 110 -10.89 -3.38 -10.55
CA LEU A 110 -12.23 -3.81 -10.14
C LEU A 110 -12.96 -4.60 -11.24
N LYS A 111 -12.53 -4.50 -12.50
CA LYS A 111 -13.12 -5.25 -13.62
C LYS A 111 -12.60 -6.69 -13.70
N HIS A 112 -11.47 -6.96 -13.07
CA HIS A 112 -10.74 -8.21 -13.20
C HIS A 112 -10.65 -8.96 -11.88
N PHE A 113 -10.66 -8.27 -10.75
CA PHE A 113 -10.39 -8.85 -9.44
C PHE A 113 -11.51 -8.53 -8.45
N ASP A 114 -11.65 -9.42 -7.46
CA ASP A 114 -12.33 -9.08 -6.21
C ASP A 114 -11.38 -8.20 -5.39
N VAL A 115 -11.68 -6.92 -5.26
CA VAL A 115 -10.78 -5.97 -4.60
C VAL A 115 -11.39 -5.53 -3.29
N ARG A 116 -10.71 -5.87 -2.20
CA ARG A 116 -11.08 -5.51 -0.83
C ARG A 116 -10.08 -4.53 -0.24
N CYS A 117 -10.47 -3.86 0.84
CA CYS A 117 -9.60 -2.93 1.57
C CYS A 117 -9.42 -3.34 3.02
N PHE A 118 -8.44 -2.74 3.68
CA PHE A 118 -8.30 -2.80 5.14
C PHE A 118 -7.62 -1.52 5.65
N ASP A 119 -7.84 -1.16 6.92
CA ASP A 119 -7.09 -0.07 7.55
C ASP A 119 -5.61 -0.47 7.70
N PHE A 120 -4.73 0.25 7.01
CA PHE A 120 -3.29 0.06 7.11
C PHE A 120 -2.77 0.15 8.56
N LYS A 121 -3.40 0.94 9.43
CA LYS A 121 -3.00 1.04 10.85
C LYS A 121 -3.19 -0.28 11.59
N LYS A 122 -4.10 -1.13 11.11
CA LYS A 122 -4.43 -2.45 11.67
C LYS A 122 -3.69 -3.59 10.94
N GLN A 123 -2.76 -3.28 10.02
CA GLN A 123 -2.06 -4.29 9.22
C GLN A 123 -1.40 -5.39 10.07
N PHE A 124 -0.71 -5.01 11.14
CA PHE A 124 0.03 -5.95 12.00
C PHE A 124 -0.78 -6.54 13.15
N ASN A 125 -2.07 -6.20 13.23
CA ASN A 125 -3.02 -6.75 14.19
C ASN A 125 -4.11 -7.48 13.39
N ASP A 126 -5.29 -6.87 13.24
CA ASP A 126 -6.51 -7.44 12.68
C ASP A 126 -6.27 -8.08 11.30
N TYR A 127 -5.54 -7.42 10.39
CA TYR A 127 -5.27 -7.99 9.07
C TYR A 127 -4.31 -9.18 9.13
N THR A 128 -3.29 -9.13 9.98
CA THR A 128 -2.37 -10.27 10.15
C THR A 128 -3.10 -11.46 10.79
N SER A 129 -4.00 -11.22 11.74
CA SER A 129 -4.88 -12.25 12.30
C SER A 129 -5.84 -12.82 11.25
N TYR A 130 -6.45 -11.98 10.42
CA TYR A 130 -7.28 -12.44 9.31
C TYR A 130 -6.49 -13.33 8.33
N MET A 131 -5.25 -12.93 8.03
CA MET A 131 -4.38 -13.70 7.13
C MET A 131 -3.77 -14.94 7.80
N SER A 132 -3.77 -15.09 9.12
CA SER A 132 -3.05 -16.20 9.79
C SER A 132 -3.65 -17.56 9.48
N ASP A 133 -4.95 -17.61 9.18
CA ASP A 133 -5.64 -18.84 8.83
C ASP A 133 -5.44 -19.24 7.36
N ILE A 134 -4.93 -18.31 6.55
CA ILE A 134 -4.65 -18.50 5.12
C ILE A 134 -3.17 -18.80 4.91
N LEU A 135 -2.29 -18.06 5.60
CA LEU A 135 -0.85 -18.11 5.38
C LEU A 135 -0.20 -19.28 6.12
N GLN A 136 0.61 -20.05 5.40
CA GLN A 136 1.48 -21.02 6.04
C GLN A 136 2.52 -20.35 6.94
N THR A 137 2.84 -21.01 8.05
CA THR A 137 3.92 -20.56 8.94
C THR A 137 5.25 -20.55 8.17
N ARG A 138 6.02 -19.48 8.32
CA ARG A 138 7.31 -19.34 7.64
C ARG A 138 8.25 -20.48 8.03
N ARG A 139 8.72 -21.24 7.03
CA ARG A 139 9.68 -22.36 7.20
C ARG A 139 10.96 -21.96 7.93
N PHE A 140 11.43 -20.73 7.74
CA PHE A 140 12.63 -20.20 8.38
C PHE A 140 12.28 -18.99 9.25
N GLN A 141 12.33 -19.16 10.57
CA GLN A 141 12.13 -18.08 11.52
C GLN A 141 13.43 -17.30 11.70
N SER A 142 13.36 -15.97 11.59
CA SER A 142 14.49 -15.10 11.90
C SER A 142 14.54 -14.89 13.42
N THR A 143 15.50 -15.52 14.08
CA THR A 143 15.68 -15.39 15.53
C THR A 143 17.08 -14.82 15.81
N PRO A 144 17.20 -13.54 16.25
CA PRO A 144 16.11 -12.60 16.55
C PRO A 144 15.52 -11.92 15.30
N TYR A 145 14.27 -11.46 15.42
CA TYR A 145 13.68 -10.53 14.46
C TYR A 145 14.37 -9.16 14.62
N VAL A 146 14.81 -8.57 13.51
CA VAL A 146 15.40 -7.23 13.48
C VAL A 146 14.51 -6.31 12.65
N LYS A 147 13.83 -5.38 13.30
CA LYS A 147 13.03 -4.34 12.62
C LYS A 147 13.96 -3.45 11.79
N ARG A 148 13.53 -3.14 10.56
CA ARG A 148 14.27 -2.24 9.66
C ARG A 148 13.35 -1.16 9.12
N ASP A 149 13.52 0.04 9.65
CA ASP A 149 12.83 1.20 9.12
C ASP A 149 13.49 1.63 7.80
N THR A 150 12.66 1.79 6.77
CA THR A 150 13.12 2.12 5.41
C THR A 150 13.08 3.62 5.12
N ASN A 151 12.37 4.39 5.94
CA ASN A 151 12.16 5.82 5.77
C ASN A 151 12.86 6.63 6.87
N ARG A 152 13.27 7.86 6.53
CA ARG A 152 13.75 8.82 7.52
C ARG A 152 12.63 9.17 8.51
N PRO A 153 12.96 9.42 9.80
CA PRO A 153 11.98 9.87 10.78
C PRO A 153 11.24 11.11 10.27
N ARG A 154 9.91 11.07 10.34
CA ARG A 154 9.03 12.18 9.95
C ARG A 154 8.75 13.04 11.18
N ASN A 155 8.93 14.35 11.06
CA ASN A 155 8.59 15.29 12.13
C ASN A 155 7.33 16.09 11.76
N LYS A 156 6.18 15.68 12.32
CA LYS A 156 4.88 16.32 12.06
C LYS A 156 4.84 17.78 12.50
N ALA A 157 5.60 18.18 13.52
CA ALA A 157 5.61 19.57 13.99
C ALA A 157 6.21 20.55 12.96
N ASN A 158 6.98 20.04 11.98
CA ASN A 158 7.60 20.87 10.94
C ASN A 158 6.75 20.95 9.65
N GLU A 159 5.55 20.39 9.65
CA GLU A 159 4.69 20.27 8.48
C GLU A 159 3.58 21.31 8.55
N CYS A 160 3.62 22.32 7.68
CA CYS A 160 2.72 23.47 7.72
C CYS A 160 1.23 23.14 7.53
N ILE A 161 0.90 21.97 6.95
CA ILE A 161 -0.48 21.62 6.65
C ILE A 161 -1.33 21.41 7.91
N TRP A 162 -0.73 21.04 9.05
CA TRP A 162 -1.48 20.69 10.26
C TRP A 162 -2.04 21.91 10.99
N GLU A 163 -1.42 23.07 10.79
CA GLU A 163 -1.83 24.34 11.43
C GLU A 163 -2.77 25.14 10.54
N ASN A 164 -2.78 24.89 9.22
CA ASN A 164 -3.61 25.60 8.26
C ASN A 164 -4.80 24.74 7.81
N ARG A 165 -5.91 24.85 8.53
CA ARG A 165 -7.13 24.08 8.27
C ARG A 165 -7.68 24.27 6.85
N ALA A 166 -7.65 25.49 6.32
CA ALA A 166 -8.16 25.77 4.97
C ALA A 166 -7.33 25.06 3.89
N VAL A 167 -6.00 25.07 4.03
CA VAL A 167 -5.10 24.32 3.13
C VAL A 167 -5.31 22.82 3.27
N LEU A 168 -5.45 22.33 4.51
CA LEU A 168 -5.67 20.92 4.80
C LEU A 168 -6.94 20.40 4.11
N GLU A 169 -8.08 21.07 4.29
CA GLU A 169 -9.37 20.70 3.69
C GLU A 169 -9.30 20.77 2.15
N LYS A 170 -8.62 21.78 1.61
CA LYS A 170 -8.44 21.94 0.16
C LYS A 170 -7.59 20.81 -0.44
N ILE A 171 -6.49 20.43 0.22
CA ILE A 171 -5.66 19.31 -0.22
C ILE A 171 -6.42 17.99 -0.09
N ASP A 172 -7.08 17.75 1.04
CA ASP A 172 -7.81 16.49 1.26
C ASP A 172 -8.88 16.27 0.18
N LYS A 173 -9.64 17.33 -0.13
CA LYS A 173 -10.61 17.33 -1.22
C LYS A 173 -9.95 17.06 -2.57
N TYR A 174 -8.88 17.79 -2.90
CA TYR A 174 -8.13 17.59 -4.15
C TYR A 174 -7.63 16.15 -4.31
N LEU A 175 -7.07 15.56 -3.24
CA LEU A 175 -6.59 14.19 -3.24
C LEU A 175 -7.72 13.19 -3.50
N LEU A 176 -8.87 13.36 -2.83
CA LEU A 176 -10.04 12.52 -3.04
C LEU A 176 -10.60 12.65 -4.47
N GLU A 177 -10.60 13.85 -5.04
CA GLU A 177 -11.14 14.07 -6.39
C GLU A 177 -10.21 13.57 -7.51
N THR A 178 -8.90 13.46 -7.26
CA THR A 178 -7.91 13.22 -8.33
C THR A 178 -7.13 11.91 -8.24
N VAL A 179 -7.15 11.22 -7.11
CA VAL A 179 -6.35 10.01 -6.91
C VAL A 179 -7.27 8.79 -6.78
N PRO A 180 -7.29 7.87 -7.77
CA PRO A 180 -8.17 6.70 -7.77
C PRO A 180 -8.04 5.82 -6.51
N TYR A 181 -6.82 5.62 -6.01
CA TYR A 181 -6.58 4.88 -4.77
C TYR A 181 -7.35 5.48 -3.58
N TYR A 182 -7.40 6.81 -3.47
CA TYR A 182 -8.09 7.46 -2.37
C TYR A 182 -9.61 7.45 -2.53
N GLN A 183 -10.12 7.44 -3.76
CA GLN A 183 -11.54 7.26 -4.07
C GLN A 183 -11.99 5.87 -3.63
N PHE A 184 -11.30 4.84 -4.12
CA PHE A 184 -11.56 3.46 -3.71
C PHE A 184 -11.53 3.28 -2.20
N CYS A 185 -10.50 3.80 -1.52
CA CYS A 185 -10.40 3.69 -0.08
C CYS A 185 -11.50 4.45 0.67
N ASN A 186 -11.98 5.56 0.14
CA ASN A 186 -13.08 6.31 0.74
C ASN A 186 -14.39 5.51 0.69
N ASP A 187 -14.62 4.79 -0.41
CA ASP A 187 -15.86 4.06 -0.64
C ASP A 187 -15.82 2.66 0.00
N CYS A 188 -14.64 2.04 0.04
CA CYS A 188 -14.47 0.69 0.56
C CYS A 188 -14.45 0.64 2.10
N MET A 189 -13.81 1.62 2.76
CA MET A 189 -13.76 1.64 4.22
C MET A 189 -15.16 1.86 4.82
N GLY A 190 -15.58 1.00 5.72
CA GLY A 190 -16.92 0.92 6.31
C GLY A 190 -17.93 0.14 5.48
N SER A 191 -17.56 -0.37 4.30
CA SER A 191 -18.41 -1.20 3.46
C SER A 191 -18.23 -2.69 3.76
N GLU A 192 -19.05 -3.53 3.11
CA GLU A 192 -18.88 -5.00 3.13
C GLU A 192 -17.54 -5.48 2.54
N ASN A 193 -16.85 -4.62 1.78
CA ASN A 193 -15.55 -4.91 1.18
C ASN A 193 -14.36 -4.52 2.09
N GLU A 194 -14.61 -3.94 3.27
CA GLU A 194 -13.56 -3.75 4.28
C GLU A 194 -13.30 -5.08 5.01
N ILE A 195 -12.11 -5.64 4.77
CA ILE A 195 -11.56 -6.74 5.55
C ILE A 195 -11.38 -6.21 6.97
N THR A 196 -11.92 -6.94 7.94
CA THR A 196 -11.93 -6.57 9.37
C THR A 196 -12.89 -5.46 9.75
N ALA A 197 -13.86 -5.10 8.89
CA ALA A 197 -15.08 -4.43 9.36
C ALA A 197 -15.64 -5.30 10.48
N THR A 198 -15.54 -4.82 11.73
CA THR A 198 -16.26 -5.45 12.83
C THR A 198 -17.70 -5.53 12.37
N VAL A 199 -18.20 -6.76 12.22
CA VAL A 199 -19.63 -7.00 12.09
C VAL A 199 -20.20 -6.35 13.34
N ALA A 200 -20.71 -5.13 13.21
CA ALA A 200 -21.49 -4.52 14.27
C ALA A 200 -22.60 -5.52 14.52
N GLU A 201 -22.54 -6.14 15.70
CA GLU A 201 -23.37 -7.25 16.11
C GLU A 201 -24.81 -6.97 15.67
N TYR A 202 -25.32 -7.77 14.73
CA TYR A 202 -26.74 -8.02 14.61
C TYR A 202 -27.15 -8.87 15.82
N ASN A 203 -27.11 -8.26 17.01
CA ASN A 203 -27.76 -8.74 18.22
C ASN A 203 -28.83 -7.71 18.57
N ASN A 204 -29.84 -7.61 17.71
CA ASN A 204 -31.16 -7.16 18.14
C ASN A 204 -31.98 -8.44 18.34
N GLU A 205 -31.87 -9.02 19.53
CA GLU A 205 -32.96 -9.81 20.13
C GLU A 205 -34.07 -8.87 20.62
#